data_AF-B5YP71-F1
#
_entry.id   AF-B5YP71-F1
#
_cell.length_a   1.000
_cell.length_b   1.000
_cell.length_c   1.000
_cell.angle_alpha   90.00
_cell.angle_beta   90.00
_cell.angle_gamma   90.00
#
_symmetry.space_group_name_H-M   'P 1'
#
loop_
_entity.id
_entity.type
_entity.pdbx_description
1 polymer ?
#
loop_
_entity_poly.entity_id
_entity_poly.type
_entity_poly.pdbx_seq_one_letter_code
_entity_poly.pdbx_strand_id
1 'polypeptide(L)'
;LPDHPYAYGALDPIISETTLRTQHLKHHAKYVYTANHLISEGDPKWTTLTPERIIESKQLRATSAALFKNVARSWNHAFYWKCMKQDGGGEP
;
A
#
# COMPACT_ATOMS: atom_id res chain seq x y z
N LEU A 1 8.66 0.49 3.29
CA LEU A 1 7.48 1.39 3.33
C LEU A 1 7.91 2.69 2.67
N PRO A 2 7.25 3.15 1.59
CA PRO A 2 7.59 4.45 1.00
C PRO A 2 7.44 5.58 2.00
N ASP A 3 8.20 6.65 1.84
CA ASP A 3 8.00 7.85 2.65
C ASP A 3 6.62 8.44 2.39
N HIS A 4 6.06 9.03 3.45
CA HIS A 4 4.76 9.68 3.34
C HIS A 4 4.91 11.01 2.57
N PRO A 5 4.04 11.32 1.59
CA PRO A 5 4.25 12.44 0.68
C PRO A 5 4.03 13.83 1.30
N TYR A 6 3.51 13.92 2.53
CA TYR A 6 3.29 15.16 3.27
C TYR A 6 3.41 14.92 4.77
N ALA A 7 3.50 16.01 5.55
CA ALA A 7 3.46 15.94 7.01
C ALA A 7 2.18 15.27 7.50
N TYR A 8 2.24 14.53 8.61
CA TYR A 8 1.08 13.76 9.08
C TYR A 8 -0.10 14.63 9.52
N GLY A 9 0.11 15.90 9.89
CA GLY A 9 -0.98 16.85 10.18
C GLY A 9 -1.47 17.64 8.96
N ALA A 10 -0.97 17.37 7.75
CA ALA A 10 -1.26 18.21 6.58
C ALA A 10 -2.70 18.10 6.06
N LEU A 11 -3.48 17.12 6.53
CA LEU A 11 -4.88 16.92 6.16
C LEU A 11 -5.86 17.25 7.29
N ASP A 12 -5.39 17.73 8.45
CA ASP A 12 -6.27 18.14 9.54
C ASP A 12 -7.10 19.39 9.13
N PRO A 13 -8.39 19.49 9.50
CA PRO A 13 -9.17 18.56 10.32
C PRO A 13 -9.89 17.45 9.54
N ILE A 14 -9.69 17.35 8.22
CA ILE A 14 -10.40 16.41 7.34
C ILE A 14 -9.98 14.96 7.63
N ILE A 15 -8.68 14.74 7.80
CA ILE A 15 -8.12 13.47 8.29
C ILE A 15 -7.09 13.79 9.36
N SER A 16 -7.31 13.26 10.56
CA SER A 16 -6.45 13.58 11.70
C SER A 16 -5.04 13.01 11.60
N GLU A 17 -4.07 13.72 12.20
CA GLU A 17 -2.69 13.25 12.31
C GLU A 17 -2.59 11.82 12.86
N THR A 18 -3.33 11.53 13.94
CA THR A 18 -3.39 10.19 14.55
C THR A 18 -3.86 9.14 13.56
N THR A 19 -4.85 9.47 12.73
CA THR A 19 -5.39 8.57 11.71
C THR A 19 -4.35 8.34 10.61
N LEU A 20 -3.75 9.39 10.07
CA LEU A 20 -2.72 9.28 9.02
C LEU A 20 -1.50 8.47 9.51
N ARG A 21 -0.99 8.76 10.71
CA ARG A 21 0.11 7.99 11.31
C ARG A 21 -0.24 6.53 11.48
N THR A 22 -1.44 6.23 12.00
CA THR A 22 -1.88 4.84 12.21
C THR A 22 -2.05 4.10 10.88
N GLN A 23 -2.68 4.72 9.88
CA GLN A 23 -2.84 4.10 8.57
C GLN A 23 -1.51 3.88 7.85
N HIS A 24 -0.59 4.85 7.89
CA HIS A 24 0.69 4.70 7.24
C HIS A 24 1.65 3.77 7.99
N LEU A 25 1.97 4.10 9.24
CA LEU A 25 3.03 3.44 10.00
C LEU A 25 2.63 2.09 10.59
N LYS A 26 1.32 1.79 10.71
CA LYS A 26 0.85 0.47 11.15
C LYS A 26 0.24 -0.31 10.00
N HIS A 27 -0.82 0.18 9.36
CA HIS A 27 -1.56 -0.60 8.38
C HIS A 27 -0.78 -0.80 7.07
N HIS A 28 -0.33 0.27 6.41
CA HIS A 28 0.46 0.18 5.19
C HIS A 28 1.79 -0.54 5.45
N ALA A 29 2.48 -0.22 6.55
CA ALA A 29 3.70 -0.91 6.97
C ALA A 29 3.51 -2.43 7.10
N LYS A 30 2.43 -2.87 7.76
CA LYS A 30 2.12 -4.30 7.92
C LYS A 30 1.89 -4.99 6.58
N TYR A 31 1.18 -4.35 5.65
CA TYR A 31 0.96 -4.92 4.31
C TYR A 31 2.27 -5.05 3.53
N VAL A 32 3.13 -4.03 3.55
CA VAL A 32 4.46 -4.06 2.92
C VAL A 32 5.31 -5.18 3.52
N TYR A 33 5.39 -5.25 4.86
CA TYR A 33 6.16 -6.27 5.55
C TYR A 33 5.69 -7.68 5.19
N THR A 34 4.38 -7.92 5.30
CA THR A 34 3.79 -9.25 5.02
C THR A 34 3.95 -9.63 3.56
N ALA A 35 3.77 -8.68 2.63
CA ALA A 35 3.99 -8.91 1.21
C ALA A 35 5.44 -9.33 0.92
N ASN A 36 6.42 -8.59 1.45
CA ASN A 36 7.84 -8.89 1.26
C ASN A 36 8.21 -10.27 1.82
N HIS A 37 7.71 -10.59 3.02
CA HIS A 37 7.93 -11.90 3.64
C HIS A 37 7.37 -13.04 2.77
N LEU A 38 6.12 -12.93 2.32
CA LEU A 38 5.50 -13.94 1.45
C LEU A 38 6.16 -14.04 0.06
N ILE A 39 6.73 -12.95 -0.46
CA ILE A 39 7.52 -12.97 -1.70
C ILE A 39 8.83 -13.72 -1.47
N SER A 40 9.50 -13.50 -0.34
CA SER A 40 10.76 -14.17 -0.02
C SER A 40 10.64 -15.67 0.23
N GLU A 41 9.51 -16.12 0.78
CA GLU A 41 9.23 -17.54 1.04
C GLU A 41 8.55 -18.26 -0.13
N GLY A 42 8.07 -17.50 -1.11
CA GLY A 42 7.29 -18.02 -2.24
C GLY A 42 8.12 -18.42 -3.45
N ASP A 43 7.44 -18.52 -4.59
CA ASP A 43 8.07 -18.75 -5.90
C ASP A 43 9.03 -17.58 -6.22
N PRO A 44 10.33 -17.85 -6.49
CA PRO A 44 11.33 -16.81 -6.75
C PRO A 44 10.96 -15.83 -7.85
N LYS A 45 10.09 -16.22 -8.80
CA LYS A 45 9.64 -15.31 -9.87
C LYS A 45 9.04 -14.02 -9.33
N TRP A 46 8.38 -14.06 -8.17
CA TRP A 46 7.72 -12.89 -7.58
C TRP A 46 8.72 -11.80 -7.17
N THR A 47 9.97 -12.16 -6.86
CA THR A 47 11.01 -11.21 -6.41
C THR A 47 11.43 -10.21 -7.48
N THR A 48 11.20 -10.54 -8.76
CA THR A 48 11.58 -9.72 -9.92
C THR A 48 10.44 -8.90 -10.51
N LEU A 49 9.21 -9.11 -10.03
CA LEU A 49 8.02 -8.46 -10.56
C LEU A 49 7.66 -7.21 -9.78
N THR A 50 7.08 -6.24 -10.49
CA THR A 50 6.44 -5.10 -9.83
C THR A 50 5.15 -5.54 -9.13
N PRO A 51 4.67 -4.79 -8.11
CA PRO A 51 3.39 -5.05 -7.47
C PRO A 51 2.23 -5.22 -8.46
N GLU A 52 2.17 -4.39 -9.51
CA GLU A 52 1.14 -4.45 -10.56
C GLU A 52 1.15 -5.81 -11.27
N ARG A 53 2.33 -6.30 -11.68
CA ARG A 53 2.46 -7.59 -12.37
C ARG A 53 2.11 -8.76 -11.46
N ILE A 54 2.42 -8.66 -10.17
CA ILE A 54 2.00 -9.64 -9.15
C ILE A 54 0.48 -9.62 -9.00
N ILE A 55 -0.14 -8.44 -8.89
CA ILE A 55 -1.59 -8.26 -8.73
C ILE A 55 -2.36 -8.77 -9.96
N GLU A 56 -1.84 -8.57 -11.18
CA GLU A 56 -2.43 -9.03 -12.44
C GLU A 56 -2.35 -10.55 -12.63
N SER A 57 -1.50 -11.25 -11.89
CA SER A 57 -1.32 -12.69 -12.02
C SER A 57 -2.58 -13.47 -11.64
N LYS A 58 -3.24 -14.03 -12.66
CA LYS A 58 -4.38 -14.95 -12.47
C LYS A 58 -4.00 -16.18 -11.66
N GLN A 59 -2.79 -16.72 -11.89
CA GLN A 59 -2.26 -17.86 -11.14
C GLN A 59 -2.17 -17.52 -9.65
N LEU A 60 -1.60 -16.36 -9.30
CA LEU A 60 -1.46 -15.95 -7.91
C LEU A 60 -2.83 -15.82 -7.22
N ARG A 61 -3.81 -15.19 -7.88
CA ARG A 61 -5.16 -15.04 -7.33
C ARG A 61 -5.82 -16.38 -6.99
N ALA A 62 -5.50 -17.43 -7.76
CA ALA A 62 -6.02 -18.77 -7.52
C ALA A 62 -5.23 -19.57 -6.46
N THR A 63 -3.93 -19.28 -6.29
CA THR A 63 -3.01 -20.12 -5.50
C THR A 63 -2.56 -19.52 -4.18
N SER A 64 -2.54 -18.19 -4.05
CA SER A 64 -2.14 -17.50 -2.82
C SER A 64 -2.92 -16.21 -2.63
N ALA A 65 -4.11 -16.35 -2.01
CA ALA A 65 -4.94 -15.22 -1.64
C ALA A 65 -4.23 -14.28 -0.65
N ALA A 66 -3.36 -14.79 0.22
CA ALA A 66 -2.63 -14.00 1.20
C ALA A 66 -1.60 -13.06 0.54
N LEU A 67 -0.79 -13.58 -0.38
CA LEU A 67 0.20 -12.75 -1.09
C LEU A 67 -0.51 -11.72 -1.97
N PHE A 68 -1.52 -12.13 -2.74
CA PHE A 68 -2.33 -11.22 -3.55
C PHE A 68 -2.92 -10.07 -2.71
N LYS A 69 -3.59 -10.38 -1.58
CA LYS A 69 -4.22 -9.37 -0.73
C LYS A 69 -3.20 -8.39 -0.15
N ASN A 70 -2.04 -8.85 0.32
CA ASN A 70 -1.04 -7.96 0.92
C ASN A 70 -0.37 -7.06 -0.12
N VAL A 71 -0.03 -7.58 -1.30
CA VAL A 71 0.54 -6.77 -2.39
C VAL A 71 -0.49 -5.74 -2.88
N ALA A 72 -1.73 -6.15 -3.11
CA ALA A 72 -2.80 -5.23 -3.52
C ALA A 72 -3.06 -4.16 -2.47
N ARG A 73 -3.10 -4.50 -1.18
CA ARG A 73 -3.32 -3.52 -0.10
C ARG A 73 -2.14 -2.57 0.05
N SER A 74 -0.91 -3.05 -0.10
CA SER A 74 0.29 -2.20 -0.15
C SER A 74 0.19 -1.19 -1.30
N TRP A 75 -0.08 -1.66 -2.52
CA TRP A 75 -0.23 -0.82 -3.70
C TRP A 75 -1.36 0.20 -3.55
N ASN A 76 -2.54 -0.23 -3.08
CA ASN A 76 -3.68 0.65 -2.87
C ASN A 76 -3.37 1.80 -1.90
N HIS A 77 -2.62 1.57 -0.82
CA HIS A 77 -2.24 2.65 0.10
C HIS A 77 -1.22 3.58 -0.56
N ALA A 78 -0.21 3.04 -1.24
CA ALA A 78 0.76 3.86 -1.98
C ALA A 78 0.08 4.76 -3.03
N PHE A 79 -1.00 4.29 -3.66
CA PHE A 79 -1.83 5.10 -4.55
C PHE A 79 -2.69 6.12 -3.78
N TYR A 80 -3.39 5.68 -2.73
CA TYR A 80 -4.26 6.52 -1.89
C TYR A 80 -3.55 7.77 -1.37
N TRP A 81 -2.29 7.65 -0.90
CA TRP A 81 -1.52 8.80 -0.42
C TRP A 81 -1.29 9.86 -1.49
N LYS A 82 -1.13 9.45 -2.76
CA LYS A 82 -0.90 10.34 -3.91
C LYS A 82 -2.19 11.01 -4.39
N CYS A 83 -3.36 10.47 -4.04
CA CYS A 83 -4.65 11.06 -4.39
C CYS A 83 -5.04 12.24 -3.50
N MET A 84 -4.30 12.50 -2.43
CA MET A 84 -4.60 13.54 -1.45
C MET A 84 -3.44 14.52 -1.36
N LYS A 85 -3.76 15.74 -0.96
CA LYS A 85 -2.79 16.82 -0.68
C LYS A 85 -3.38 17.79 0.33
N GLN A 86 -2.51 18.56 0.98
CA GLN A 86 -2.92 19.76 1.70
C GLN A 86 -3.64 20.72 0.73
N ASP A 87 -4.73 21.35 1.20
CA ASP A 87 -5.55 22.27 0.39
C ASP A 87 -6.06 21.64 -0.93
N GLY A 88 -6.41 20.34 -0.87
CA GLY A 88 -7.09 19.64 -1.95
C GLY A 88 -8.61 19.92 -2.01
N GLY A 89 -9.32 19.17 -2.86
CA GLY A 89 -10.75 19.37 -3.12
C GLY A 89 -11.02 20.38 -4.24
N GLY A 90 -12.25 20.90 -4.30
CA GLY A 90 -12.74 21.72 -5.42
C GLY A 90 -13.38 20.89 -6.53
N GLU A 91 -13.56 21.49 -7.71
CA GLU A 91 -14.01 20.78 -8.92
C GLU A 91 -12.84 20.02 -9.57
N PRO A 92 -13.10 18.89 -10.26
CA PRO A 92 -12.10 18.17 -11.06
C PRO A 92 -11.47 18.99 -12.19
#